data_AF-A0A7J8XLZ1-F1
#
_entry.id   AF-A0A7J8XLZ1-F1
#
_cell.length_a   1.000
_cell.length_b   1.000
_cell.length_c   1.000
_cell.angle_alpha   90.00
_cell.angle_beta   90.00
_cell.angle_gamma   90.00
#
_symmetry.space_group_name_H-M   'P 1'
#
loop_
_entity.id
_entity.type
_entity.pdbx_description
1 polymer ?
#
loop_
_entity_poly.entity_id
_entity_poly.type
_entity_poly.pdbx_seq_one_letter_code
_entity_poly.pdbx_strand_id
1 'polypeptide(L)' 'LVPCAALALFIHPSTSHNLVNRIFWAFCVYLEAVSVLPQLRVMQNTKIVEPFTAHYVFALGVARFLSCAHWVLQV' A
#
# COMPACT_ATOMS: atom_id res chain seq x y z
N LEU A 1 2.20 10.68 6.10
CA LEU A 1 0.78 10.99 6.41
C LEU A 1 0.27 12.23 5.67
N VAL A 2 0.83 13.42 5.91
CA VAL A 2 0.39 14.68 5.25
C VAL A 2 0.26 14.59 3.71
N PRO A 3 1.26 14.09 2.96
CA PRO A 3 1.12 13.95 1.51
C PRO A 3 0.06 12.92 1.09
N CYS A 4 -0.12 11.84 1.85
CA CYS A 4 -1.15 10.83 1.59
C CYS A 4 -2.57 11.39 1.79
N ALA A 5 -2.77 12.22 2.82
CA ALA A 5 -4.04 12.88 3.08
C ALA A 5 -4.38 13.93 2.00
N ALA A 6 -3.38 14.69 1.55
CA ALA A 6 -3.54 15.64 0.45
C ALA A 6 -3.89 14.90 -0.86
N LEU A 7 -3.15 13.84 -1.21
CA LEU A 7 -3.42 13.02 -2.38
C LEU A 7 -4.83 12.39 -2.33
N ALA A 8 -5.26 11.88 -1.17
CA ALA A 8 -6.60 11.30 -1.01
C ALA A 8 -7.75 12.33 -1.13
N LEU A 9 -7.50 13.60 -0.83
CA LEU A 9 -8.46 14.68 -1.03
C LEU A 9 -8.57 15.08 -2.50
N PHE A 10 -7.43 15.26 -3.19
CA PHE A 10 -7.40 15.69 -4.59
C PHE A 10 -7.72 14.56 -5.58
N ILE A 11 -7.33 13.32 -5.29
CA ILE A 11 -7.46 12.15 -6.16
C ILE A 11 -8.25 11.08 -5.40
N HIS A 12 -9.56 11.03 -5.64
CA HIS A 12 -10.45 10.02 -5.07
C HIS A 12 -11.42 9.51 -6.16
N PRO A 13 -11.61 8.19 -6.30
CA PRO A 13 -12.39 7.61 -7.40
C PRO A 13 -13.86 8.05 -7.32
N SER A 14 -14.47 8.41 -8.46
CA SER A 14 -15.87 8.89 -8.55
C SER A 14 -16.91 7.78 -8.46
N THR A 15 -16.96 7.09 -7.32
CA THR A 15 -17.92 6.02 -7.03
C THR A 15 -19.18 6.55 -6.33
N SER A 16 -20.33 5.87 -6.47
CA SER A 16 -21.66 6.23 -5.93
C SER A 16 -21.82 6.11 -4.39
N HIS A 17 -20.72 6.11 -3.62
CA HIS A 17 -20.74 6.04 -2.15
C HIS A 17 -20.51 7.42 -1.52
N ASN A 18 -20.87 7.57 -0.23
CA ASN A 18 -20.66 8.78 0.56
C ASN A 18 -19.22 9.32 0.45
N LEU A 19 -19.07 10.64 0.27
CA LEU A 19 -17.79 11.33 0.02
C LEU A 19 -16.69 10.98 1.05
N VAL A 20 -17.06 10.88 2.33
CA VAL A 20 -16.14 10.55 3.43
C VAL A 20 -15.56 9.14 3.27
N ASN A 21 -16.39 8.17 2.89
CA ASN A 21 -15.94 6.80 2.68
C ASN A 21 -14.94 6.68 1.52
N ARG A 22 -15.12 7.51 0.47
CA ARG A 22 -14.22 7.54 -0.70
C ARG A 22 -12.84 8.07 -0.34
N ILE A 23 -12.78 9.17 0.40
CA ILE A 23 -11.52 9.78 0.85
C ILE A 23 -10.80 8.85 1.83
N PHE A 24 -11.53 8.24 2.77
CA PHE A 24 -10.93 7.31 3.74
C PHE A 24 -10.39 6.05 3.05
N TRP A 25 -11.11 5.52 2.06
CA TRP A 25 -10.64 4.38 1.26
C TRP A 25 -9.38 4.72 0.46
N ALA A 26 -9.36 5.84 -0.26
CA ALA A 26 -8.17 6.29 -1.01
C ALA A 26 -6.98 6.56 -0.08
N PHE A 27 -7.25 7.15 1.09
CA PHE A 27 -6.24 7.37 2.13
C PHE A 27 -5.66 6.06 2.66
N CYS A 28 -6.49 5.05 2.95
CA CYS A 28 -6.03 3.73 3.38
C CYS A 28 -5.11 3.07 2.33
N VAL A 29 -5.49 3.12 1.05
CA VAL A 29 -4.66 2.56 -0.04
C VAL A 29 -3.31 3.29 -0.15
N TYR A 30 -3.31 4.63 -0.08
CA TYR A 30 -2.06 5.41 -0.12
C TYR A 30 -1.18 5.22 1.12
N LEU A 31 -1.78 5.05 2.31
CA LEU A 31 -1.03 4.73 3.52
C LEU A 31 -0.41 3.33 3.47
N GLU A 32 -1.15 2.35 2.95
CA GLU A 32 -0.66 0.98 2.82
C GLU A 32 0.62 0.96 1.97
N ALA A 33 0.62 1.63 0.82
CA ALA A 33 1.79 1.75 -0.04
C ALA A 33 2.99 2.44 0.65
N VAL A 34 2.75 3.51 1.42
CA VAL A 34 3.82 4.27 2.09
C VAL A 34 4.38 3.54 3.32
N SER A 35 3.57 2.70 3.97
CA SER A 35 4.01 1.93 5.16
C SER A 35 5.04 0.84 4.86
N VAL A 36 5.11 0.38 3.61
CA VAL A 36 6.09 -0.63 3.17
C VAL A 36 7.52 -0.06 3.07
N LEU A 37 7.66 1.23 2.77
CA LEU A 37 8.97 1.92 2.66
C LEU A 37 9.82 1.85 3.94
N PRO A 38 9.34 2.25 5.14
CA PRO A 38 10.12 2.15 6.36
C PRO A 38 10.44 0.69 6.68
N GLN A 39 9.49 -0.24 6.47
CA GLN A 39 9.71 -1.68 6.69
C GLN A 39 10.88 -2.21 5.84
N LEU A 40 10.93 -1.85 4.55
CA LEU A 40 12.06 -2.19 3.68
C LEU A 40 13.37 -1.52 4.12
N ARG A 41 13.32 -0.26 4.57
CA ARG A 41 14.51 0.43 5.08
C ARG A 41 15.09 -0.26 6.31
N VAL A 42 14.27 -0.76 7.23
CA VAL A 42 14.77 -1.51 8.39
C VAL A 42 15.45 -2.80 7.93
N MET A 43 14.86 -3.51 6.97
CA MET A 43 15.46 -4.72 6.39
C MET A 43 16.80 -4.45 5.68
N GLN A 44 16.94 -3.31 5.01
CA GLN A 44 18.20 -2.90 4.37
C GLN A 44 19.30 -2.54 5.37
N ASN A 45 18.95 -2.00 6.55
CA ASN A 45 19.92 -1.64 7.59
C ASN A 45 20.37 -2.85 8.42
N THR A 46 19.56 -3.91 8.47
CA THR A 46 19.93 -5.17 9.12
C THR A 46 20.92 -5.93 8.22
N LYS A 47 22.22 -5.86 8.53
CA LYS A 47 23.30 -6.51 7.75
C LYS A 47 23.20 -8.04 7.64
N ILE A 48 22.34 -8.69 8.43
CA ILE A 48 22.08 -10.13 8.40
C ILE A 48 20.56 -10.31 8.39
N VAL A 49 19.96 -10.38 7.19
CA VAL A 49 18.56 -10.78 7.04
C VAL A 49 18.52 -12.30 6.95
N GLU A 50 17.77 -12.94 7.85
CA GLU A 50 17.50 -14.37 7.77
C GLU A 50 16.80 -14.68 6.44
N PRO A 51 17.27 -15.69 5.67
CA PRO A 51 16.72 -15.98 4.34
C PRO A 51 15.21 -16.31 4.37
N PHE A 52 14.72 -16.90 5.47
CA PHE A 52 13.29 -17.14 5.68
C PHE A 52 12.46 -15.87 5.75
N THR A 53 12.95 -14.84 6.46
CA THR A 53 12.29 -13.54 6.59
C THR A 53 12.27 -12.78 5.26
N ALA A 54 13.33 -12.91 4.44
CA ALA A 54 13.38 -12.33 3.10
C ALA A 54 12.35 -12.96 2.15
N HIS A 55 12.26 -14.31 2.11
CA HIS A 55 11.25 -14.99 1.30
C HIS A 55 9.83 -14.70 1.75
N TYR A 56 9.57 -14.61 3.05
CA TYR A 56 8.27 -14.20 3.58
C TYR A 56 7.86 -12.81 3.10
N VAL A 57 8.75 -11.81 3.23
CA VAL A 57 8.44 -10.44 2.79
C VAL A 57 8.33 -10.32 1.27
N PHE A 58 9.10 -11.11 0.51
CA PHE A 58 8.94 -11.20 -0.93
C PHE A 58 7.57 -11.75 -1.32
N ALA A 59 7.15 -12.87 -0.74
CA ALA A 59 5.83 -13.47 -0.99
C ALA A 59 4.69 -12.53 -0.56
N LEU A 60 4.85 -11.81 0.56
CA LEU A 60 3.91 -10.79 1.02
C LEU A 60 3.79 -9.63 0.01
N GLY A 61 4.91 -9.17 -0.56
CA GLY A 61 4.92 -8.17 -1.62
C GLY A 61 4.23 -8.64 -2.89
N VAL A 62 4.49 -9.88 -3.32
CA VAL A 62 3.85 -10.49 -4.50
C VAL A 62 2.33 -10.63 -4.30
N ALA A 63 1.89 -11.11 -3.13
CA ALA A 63 0.46 -11.24 -2.82
C ALA A 63 -0.26 -9.88 -2.86
N ARG A 64 0.38 -8.82 -2.36
CA ARG A 64 -0.16 -7.44 -2.42
C ARG A 64 -0.21 -6.93 -3.86
N PHE A 65 0.83 -7.14 -4.65
CA PHE A 65 0.86 -6.75 -6.06
C PHE A 65 -0.22 -7.46 -6.89
N LEU A 66 -0.38 -8.77 -6.68
CA LEU A 66 -1.44 -9.55 -7.31
C LEU A 66 -2.84 -9.08 -6.90
N SER A 67 -3.03 -8.67 -5.64
CA SER A 67 -4.29 -8.08 -5.17
C SER A 67 -4.59 -6.77 -5.90
N CYS A 68 -3.59 -5.90 -6.07
CA CYS A 68 -3.74 -4.68 -6.87
C CYS A 68 -4.04 -4.99 -8.34
N ALA A 69 -3.35 -5.98 -8.93
CA ALA A 69 -3.57 -6.39 -10.31
C ALA A 69 -4.97 -6.98 -10.52
N HIS A 70 -5.49 -7.73 -9.55
CA HIS A 70 -6.87 -8.21 -9.56
C HIS A 70 -7.87 -7.04 -9.60
N TRP A 71 -7.68 -6.02 -8.77
CA TRP A 71 -8.52 -4.82 -8.79
C TRP A 71 -8.44 -4.04 -10.11
N VAL A 72 -7.27 -3.98 -10.74
CA VAL A 72 -7.10 -3.31 -12.05
C VAL A 72 -7.72 -4.13 -13.20
N LEU A 73 -7.63 -5.46 -13.14
CA LEU A 73 -8.24 -6.36 -14.14
C LEU A 73 -9.75 -6.47 -13.98
N GLN A 74 -10.27 -6.24 -12.77
CA GLN A 74 -11.70 -6.25 -12.47
C GLN A 74 -12.39 -4.90 -12.72
N VAL A 75 -11.61 -3.85 -13.04
CA VAL A 75 -12.08 -2.56 -13.57
C VAL A 75 -12.51 -2.72 -15.03
#